data_AF-D0UMF4-F1
#
_entry.id   AF-D0UMF4-F1
#
_cell.length_a   1.000
_cell.length_b   1.000
_cell.length_c   1.000
_cell.angle_alpha   90.00
_cell.angle_beta   90.00
_cell.angle_gamma   90.00
#
_symmetry.space_group_name_H-M   'P 1'
#
loop_
_entity.id
_entity.type
_entity.pdbx_description
1 polymer ?
#
loop_
_entity_poly.entity_id
_entity_poly.type
_entity_poly.pdbx_seq_one_letter_code
_entity_poly.pdbx_strand_id
1 'polypeptide(L)'
;KRKQKNRAFCYFCMAVQRLPMCAHCGKTKCMLKTGDCVVKHPGVYITGLGMVGAICDFCEAWVCHGRKCLTTHACTCPLQDAVCVECERGVWDHGGRVFKCCFCDNFL
;
A
#
# COMPACT_ATOMS: atom_id res chain seq x y z
N LYS A 1 -5.34 19.68 16.25
CA LYS A 1 -6.21 19.31 15.11
C LYS A 1 -5.73 17.97 14.55
N ARG A 2 -6.54 16.92 14.51
CA ARG A 2 -6.17 15.66 13.85
C ARG A 2 -6.13 15.91 12.33
N LYS A 3 -4.95 15.86 11.72
CA LYS A 3 -4.79 15.98 10.26
C LYS A 3 -4.50 14.60 9.70
N GLN A 4 -5.34 14.14 8.79
CA GLN A 4 -5.02 12.96 8.00
C GLN A 4 -4.21 13.38 6.77
N LYS A 5 -3.18 12.61 6.41
CA LYS A 5 -2.56 12.72 5.09
C LYS A 5 -3.58 12.30 4.03
N ASN A 6 -3.55 12.94 2.86
CA ASN A 6 -4.47 12.63 1.76
C ASN A 6 -4.17 11.22 1.24
N ARG A 7 -4.99 10.25 1.65
CA ARG A 7 -4.87 8.83 1.30
C ARG A 7 -6.13 8.39 0.59
N ALA A 8 -6.11 7.22 -0.05
CA ALA A 8 -7.27 6.65 -0.74
C ALA A 8 -8.49 6.36 0.19
N PHE A 9 -8.35 6.58 1.50
CA PHE A 9 -9.38 6.35 2.51
C PHE A 9 -9.21 7.27 3.72
N CYS A 10 -10.29 7.52 4.44
CA CYS A 10 -10.31 8.30 5.68
C CYS A 10 -10.47 7.39 6.90
N TYR A 11 -9.51 7.40 7.82
CA TYR A 11 -9.58 6.64 9.08
C TYR A 11 -10.63 7.21 10.05
N PHE A 12 -10.99 8.48 9.92
CA PHE A 12 -11.95 9.12 10.83
C PHE A 12 -13.40 8.78 10.50
N CYS A 13 -13.76 8.78 9.21
CA CYS A 13 -15.12 8.48 8.77
C CYS A 13 -15.25 7.14 8.05
N MET A 14 -14.17 6.37 7.95
CA MET A 14 -14.11 5.09 7.23
C MET A 14 -14.47 5.18 5.75
N ALA A 15 -14.52 6.39 5.18
CA ALA A 15 -14.86 6.60 3.78
C ALA A 15 -13.73 6.11 2.88
N VAL A 16 -14.10 5.36 1.83
CA VAL A 16 -13.16 4.84 0.83
C VAL A 16 -13.65 5.24 -0.55
N GLN A 17 -12.81 5.92 -1.34
CA GLN A 17 -13.16 6.41 -2.67
C GLN A 17 -13.25 5.29 -3.72
N ARG A 18 -12.52 4.19 -3.50
CA ARG A 18 -12.49 3.00 -4.35
C ARG A 18 -12.18 1.77 -3.51
N LEU A 19 -12.66 0.60 -3.92
CA LEU A 19 -12.29 -0.65 -3.25
C LEU A 19 -10.76 -0.76 -3.17
N PRO A 20 -10.16 -0.82 -1.97
CA PRO A 20 -8.73 -0.94 -1.82
C PRO A 20 -8.26 -2.22 -2.51
N MET A 21 -7.12 -2.16 -3.20
CA MET A 21 -6.41 -3.33 -3.75
C MET A 21 -5.00 -3.48 -3.13
N CYS A 22 -4.66 -4.68 -2.63
CA CYS A 22 -3.36 -4.91 -2.00
C CYS A 22 -2.22 -4.64 -2.99
N ALA A 23 -1.26 -3.80 -2.60
CA ALA A 23 -0.17 -3.39 -3.48
C ALA A 23 0.83 -4.49 -3.84
N HIS A 24 0.85 -5.61 -3.09
CA HIS A 24 1.72 -6.74 -3.38
C HIS A 24 1.05 -7.82 -4.24
N CYS A 25 -0.16 -8.24 -3.86
CA CYS A 25 -0.82 -9.40 -4.50
C CYS A 25 -2.05 -9.06 -5.35
N GLY A 26 -2.44 -7.78 -5.44
CA GLY A 26 -3.58 -7.35 -6.25
C GLY A 26 -4.96 -7.78 -5.73
N LYS A 27 -5.03 -8.44 -4.57
CA LYS A 27 -6.32 -8.89 -4.01
C LYS A 27 -7.15 -7.71 -3.50
N THR A 28 -8.43 -7.71 -3.86
CA THR A 28 -9.47 -6.78 -3.37
C THR A 28 -10.44 -7.43 -2.38
N LYS A 29 -10.32 -8.75 -2.17
CA LYS A 29 -11.07 -9.53 -1.17
C LYS A 29 -10.20 -10.64 -0.57
N CYS A 30 -10.40 -10.95 0.72
CA CYS A 30 -9.80 -12.10 1.39
C CYS A 30 -10.83 -13.20 1.63
N MET A 31 -10.50 -14.43 1.21
CA MET A 31 -11.41 -15.59 1.26
C MET A 31 -11.11 -16.45 2.49
N LEU A 32 -12.08 -16.55 3.39
CA LEU A 32 -12.20 -17.36 4.61
C LEU A 32 -11.19 -18.51 4.87
N LYS A 33 -11.02 -19.38 3.88
CA LYS A 33 -10.61 -20.78 4.08
C LYS A 33 -9.26 -21.13 3.47
N THR A 34 -8.67 -20.27 2.65
CA THR A 34 -7.48 -20.63 1.87
C THR A 34 -6.49 -19.46 1.77
N GLY A 35 -5.21 -19.76 1.92
CA GLY A 35 -4.12 -18.81 1.74
C GLY A 35 -3.26 -18.60 2.97
N ASP A 36 -2.31 -17.67 2.84
CA ASP A 36 -1.29 -17.31 3.82
C ASP A 36 -1.71 -16.16 4.74
N CYS A 37 -3.02 -15.89 4.85
CA CYS A 37 -3.55 -14.81 5.67
C CYS A 37 -3.24 -15.04 7.16
N VAL A 38 -2.59 -14.07 7.82
CA VAL A 38 -2.23 -14.17 9.24
C VAL A 38 -3.40 -13.87 10.19
N VAL A 39 -4.51 -13.35 9.66
CA VAL A 39 -5.76 -13.09 10.38
C VAL A 39 -6.84 -14.05 9.87
N LYS A 40 -7.50 -14.77 10.78
CA LYS A 40 -8.63 -15.63 10.41
C LYS A 40 -9.88 -14.78 10.24
N HIS A 41 -10.61 -15.00 9.15
CA HIS A 41 -11.87 -14.31 8.85
C HIS A 41 -13.00 -15.35 8.77
N PRO A 42 -13.56 -15.85 9.88
CA PRO A 42 -14.60 -16.89 9.86
C PRO A 42 -15.98 -16.34 9.45
N GLY A 43 -16.75 -17.12 8.70
CA GLY A 43 -18.05 -16.73 8.13
C GLY A 43 -18.11 -15.57 7.11
N VAL A 44 -17.05 -14.78 6.89
CA VAL A 44 -17.09 -13.55 6.07
C VAL A 44 -15.96 -13.40 5.05
N TYR A 45 -16.28 -12.90 3.85
CA TYR A 45 -15.28 -12.36 2.94
C TYR A 45 -14.95 -10.93 3.33
N ILE A 46 -13.68 -10.68 3.63
CA ILE A 46 -13.24 -9.35 4.04
C ILE A 46 -12.84 -8.54 2.82
N THR A 47 -13.34 -7.31 2.75
CA THR A 47 -13.06 -6.31 1.73
C THR A 47 -12.75 -4.96 2.41
N GLY A 48 -12.41 -3.94 1.62
CA GLY A 48 -12.25 -2.60 2.17
C GLY A 48 -11.10 -2.49 3.18
N LEU A 49 -11.31 -1.68 4.22
CA LEU A 49 -10.32 -1.45 5.28
C LEU A 49 -10.07 -2.70 6.15
N GLY A 50 -11.00 -3.64 6.21
CA GLY A 50 -10.80 -4.90 6.94
C GLY A 50 -9.69 -5.77 6.35
N MET A 51 -9.27 -5.52 5.10
CA MET A 51 -8.16 -6.22 4.49
C MET A 51 -6.80 -5.62 4.83
N VAL A 52 -6.75 -4.38 5.33
CA VAL A 52 -5.50 -3.62 5.48
C VAL A 52 -4.71 -4.17 6.66
N GLY A 53 -3.61 -4.85 6.38
CA GLY A 53 -2.71 -5.41 7.39
C GLY A 53 -1.50 -4.54 7.68
N ALA A 54 -1.00 -3.82 6.69
CA ALA A 54 0.11 -2.89 6.84
C ALA A 54 0.06 -1.77 5.79
N ILE A 55 0.86 -0.73 6.03
CA ILE A 55 1.14 0.35 5.10
C ILE A 55 2.64 0.33 4.86
N CYS A 56 3.05 0.35 3.60
CA CYS A 56 4.47 0.40 3.25
C CYS A 56 5.07 1.77 3.63
N ASP A 57 6.19 1.77 4.34
CA ASP A 57 6.89 3.01 4.72
C ASP A 57 7.56 3.71 3.53
N PHE A 58 7.75 3.02 2.41
CA PHE A 58 8.36 3.59 1.20
C PHE A 58 7.32 4.17 0.25
N CYS A 59 6.34 3.37 -0.18
CA CYS A 59 5.36 3.81 -1.18
C CYS A 59 4.00 4.23 -0.61
N GLU A 60 3.82 4.19 0.72
CA GLU A 60 2.55 4.43 1.42
C GLU A 60 1.37 3.55 0.99
N ALA A 61 1.61 2.56 0.13
CA ALA A 61 0.58 1.67 -0.35
C ALA A 61 0.20 0.68 0.75
N TRP A 62 -1.09 0.33 0.78
CA TRP A 62 -1.61 -0.62 1.75
C TRP A 62 -1.37 -2.06 1.28
N VAL A 63 -1.11 -2.94 2.23
CA VAL A 63 -0.78 -4.35 2.02
C VAL A 63 -1.74 -5.20 2.85
N CYS A 64 -2.19 -6.34 2.31
CA CYS A 64 -3.12 -7.21 3.01
C CYS A 64 -2.43 -8.08 4.07
N HIS A 65 -3.23 -8.79 4.87
CA HIS A 65 -2.79 -9.73 5.90
C HIS A 65 -2.06 -10.99 5.38
N GLY A 66 -1.82 -11.15 4.08
CA GLY A 66 -1.06 -12.30 3.56
C GLY A 66 0.36 -12.27 4.11
N ARG A 67 0.82 -13.34 4.75
CA ARG A 67 2.17 -13.45 5.33
C ARG A 67 3.23 -13.05 4.32
N LYS A 68 3.16 -13.57 3.09
CA LYS A 68 4.09 -13.20 2.02
C LYS A 68 4.02 -11.71 1.70
N CYS A 69 2.82 -11.14 1.65
CA CYS A 69 2.64 -9.72 1.36
C CYS A 69 3.30 -8.85 2.44
N LEU A 70 3.06 -9.17 3.72
CA LEU A 70 3.62 -8.47 4.86
C LEU A 70 5.15 -8.58 4.95
N THR A 71 5.72 -9.76 4.68
CA THR A 71 7.17 -9.97 4.80
C THR A 71 7.96 -9.55 3.57
N THR A 72 7.33 -9.41 2.40
CA THR A 72 8.06 -9.20 1.13
C THR A 72 7.91 -7.80 0.59
N HIS A 73 6.74 -7.17 0.74
CA HIS A 73 6.44 -5.94 0.00
C HIS A 73 7.43 -4.80 0.27
N ALA A 74 7.76 -4.54 1.54
CA ALA A 74 8.69 -3.49 1.91
C ALA A 74 10.10 -3.76 1.37
N CYS A 75 10.57 -5.01 1.45
CA CYS A 75 11.89 -5.44 0.97
C CYS A 75 12.06 -5.33 -0.55
N THR A 76 10.97 -5.45 -1.32
CA THR A 76 10.99 -5.35 -2.79
C THR A 76 10.27 -4.10 -3.27
N CYS A 77 10.15 -3.07 -2.43
CA CYS A 77 9.40 -1.88 -2.79
C CYS A 77 10.18 -1.10 -3.87
N PRO A 78 9.58 -0.77 -5.03
CA PRO A 78 10.28 -0.03 -6.07
C PRO A 78 10.61 1.41 -5.65
N LEU A 79 10.05 1.90 -4.55
CA LEU A 79 10.25 3.26 -4.05
C LEU A 79 11.20 3.31 -2.83
N GLN A 80 11.92 2.22 -2.54
CA GLN A 80 12.80 2.14 -1.36
C GLN A 80 13.88 3.22 -1.37
N ASP A 81 14.52 3.41 -2.53
CA ASP A 81 15.61 4.36 -2.76
C ASP A 81 15.20 5.50 -3.72
N ALA A 82 13.91 5.79 -3.81
CA ALA A 82 13.39 6.74 -4.78
C ALA A 82 13.67 8.20 -4.38
N VAL A 83 14.56 8.84 -5.13
CA VAL A 83 14.92 10.26 -5.04
C VAL A 83 14.82 10.90 -6.42
N CYS A 84 14.02 11.96 -6.56
CA CYS A 84 13.86 12.67 -7.82
C CYS A 84 15.20 13.24 -8.30
N VAL A 85 15.61 12.91 -9.54
CA VAL A 85 16.88 13.36 -10.12
C VAL A 85 16.91 14.86 -10.40
N GLU A 86 15.76 15.52 -10.51
CA GLU A 86 15.68 16.95 -10.84
C GLU A 86 15.73 17.86 -9.61
N CYS A 87 15.14 17.42 -8.49
CA CYS A 87 14.97 18.27 -7.31
C CYS A 87 15.46 17.63 -6.01
N GLU A 88 16.07 16.44 -6.07
CA GLU A 88 16.68 15.71 -4.95
C GLU A 88 15.72 15.38 -3.79
N ARG A 89 14.41 15.53 -4.04
CA ARG A 89 13.36 15.27 -3.07
C ARG A 89 12.94 13.79 -3.11
N GLY A 90 12.59 13.26 -1.95
CA GLY A 90 12.15 11.87 -1.80
C GLY A 90 10.64 11.72 -2.02
N VAL A 91 10.18 10.47 -2.05
CA VAL A 91 8.75 10.11 -2.23
C VAL A 91 7.81 10.87 -1.29
N TRP A 92 8.24 11.10 -0.06
CA TRP A 92 7.48 11.79 0.98
C TRP A 92 7.23 13.27 0.64
N ASP A 93 8.19 13.93 0.02
CA ASP A 93 8.09 15.33 -0.38
C ASP A 93 7.16 15.53 -1.58
N HIS A 94 7.00 14.48 -2.40
CA HIS A 94 6.07 14.43 -3.54
C HIS A 94 4.68 13.91 -3.17
N GLY A 95 4.40 13.65 -1.88
CA GLY A 95 3.11 13.16 -1.43
C GLY A 95 2.81 11.72 -1.87
N GLY A 96 3.84 10.87 -1.96
CA GLY A 96 3.70 9.43 -2.22
C GLY A 96 3.71 9.04 -3.70
N ARG A 97 4.12 9.93 -4.61
CA ARG A 97 4.17 9.66 -6.05
C ARG A 97 5.50 10.10 -6.64
N VAL A 98 6.21 9.15 -7.23
CA VAL A 98 7.45 9.34 -7.98
C VAL A 98 7.41 8.38 -9.15
N PHE A 99 7.91 8.80 -10.31
CA PHE A 99 7.89 8.00 -11.54
C PHE A 99 9.29 7.49 -11.85
N LYS A 100 9.39 6.30 -12.44
CA LYS A 100 10.66 5.78 -12.95
C LYS A 100 10.71 5.97 -14.46
N CYS A 101 11.72 6.70 -14.96
CA CYS A 101 11.93 6.91 -16.37
C CYS A 101 12.25 5.57 -17.07
N CYS A 102 11.52 5.23 -18.14
CA CYS A 102 11.74 3.97 -18.88
C CYS A 102 13.00 3.98 -19.77
N PHE A 103 13.66 5.13 -19.94
CA PHE A 103 14.86 5.26 -20.77
C PHE A 103 16.15 5.24 -19.95
N CYS A 104 16.17 5.91 -18.79
CA CYS A 104 17.39 6.07 -17.99
C CYS A 104 17.28 5.50 -16.57
N ASP A 105 16.16 4.85 -16.22
CA ASP A 105 15.90 4.25 -14.90
C ASP A 105 15.96 5.20 -13.69
N ASN A 106 16.16 6.50 -13.92
CA ASN A 106 16.12 7.52 -12.88
C ASN A 106 14.69 7.78 -12.39
N PHE A 107 14.58 8.23 -11.14
CA PHE A 107 13.32 8.68 -10.55
C PHE A 107 13.04 10.16 -10.89
N LEU A 108 11.77 10.46 -11.20
CA LEU A 108 11.23 11.77 -11.58
C LEU A 108 10.05 12.15 -10.69
#